data_AF-A0A355DF10-F1
#
_entry.id   AF-A0A355DF10-F1
#
_cell.length_a   1.000
_cell.length_b   1.000
_cell.length_c   1.000
_cell.angle_alpha   90.00
_cell.angle_beta   90.00
_cell.angle_gamma   90.00
#
_symmetry.space_group_name_H-M   'P 1'
#
loop_
_entity.id
_entity.type
_entity.pdbx_description
1 polymer ?
#
loop_
_entity_poly.entity_id
_entity_poly.type
_entity_poly.pdbx_seq_one_letter_code
_entity_poly.pdbx_strand_id
1 'polypeptide(L)'
;DLAAELIARCAATGHSRFPVFGSDLDDIVGVVHVKSVYRLSAGERPGVPVHDLMDDVLAVPETRSLDDLLDDMRESHRQLAV
;
A
#
# COMPACT_ATOMS: atom_id res chain seq x y z
N ASP A 1 8.77 8.48 2.89
CA ASP A 1 7.37 8.90 2.75
C ASP A 1 6.68 9.03 4.09
N LEU A 2 5.99 10.16 4.31
CA LEU A 2 5.18 10.45 5.50
C LEU A 2 3.68 10.36 5.21
N ALA A 3 2.86 10.15 6.25
CA ALA A 3 1.42 10.00 6.10
C ALA A 3 0.75 11.23 5.44
N ALA A 4 1.22 12.44 5.72
CA ALA A 4 0.75 13.67 5.06
C ALA A 4 1.05 13.67 3.54
N GLU A 5 2.22 13.19 3.13
CA GLU A 5 2.61 13.10 1.72
C GLU A 5 1.79 12.04 0.97
N LEU A 6 1.40 10.95 1.65
CA LEU A 6 0.49 9.96 1.08
C LEU A 6 -0.86 10.58 0.70
N ILE A 7 -1.46 11.40 1.58
CA ILE A 7 -2.72 12.10 1.29
C ILE A 7 -2.56 12.97 0.03
N ALA A 8 -1.46 13.73 -0.05
CA ALA A 8 -1.18 14.58 -1.21
C ALA A 8 -1.05 13.77 -2.51
N ARG A 9 -0.33 12.65 -2.47
CA ARG A 9 -0.20 11.72 -3.62
C ARG A 9 -1.53 11.12 -4.05
N CYS A 10 -2.39 10.73 -3.10
CA CYS A 10 -3.73 10.25 -3.41
C CYS A 10 -4.56 11.30 -4.15
N ALA A 11 -4.54 12.55 -3.67
CA ALA A 11 -5.27 13.64 -4.30
C ALA A 11 -4.75 13.95 -5.71
N ALA A 12 -3.43 13.86 -5.91
CA ALA A 12 -2.81 14.16 -7.20
C ALA A 12 -3.00 13.06 -8.26
N THR A 13 -3.02 11.79 -7.85
CA THR A 13 -3.03 10.64 -8.78
C THR A 13 -4.41 9.96 -8.91
N GLY A 14 -5.30 10.15 -7.93
CA GLY A 14 -6.56 9.40 -7.83
C GLY A 14 -6.41 7.96 -7.31
N HIS A 15 -5.18 7.48 -7.05
CA HIS A 15 -4.95 6.16 -6.49
C HIS A 15 -5.09 6.16 -4.97
N SER A 16 -5.71 5.09 -4.45
CA SER A 16 -5.96 4.93 -3.01
C SER A 16 -4.94 4.06 -2.29
N ARG A 17 -4.10 3.33 -3.05
CA ARG A 17 -3.08 2.40 -2.57
C ARG A 17 -1.78 2.58 -3.35
N PHE A 18 -0.66 2.41 -2.66
CA PHE A 18 0.67 2.52 -3.22
C PHE A 18 1.59 1.43 -2.64
N PRO A 19 2.51 0.88 -3.45
CA PRO A 19 3.60 0.08 -2.91
C PRO A 19 4.51 0.94 -2.03
N VAL A 20 5.02 0.33 -0.97
CA VAL A 20 6.05 0.91 -0.10
C VAL A 20 7.36 0.22 -0.45
N PHE A 21 8.34 1.02 -0.86
CA PHE A 21 9.67 0.54 -1.25
C PHE A 21 10.63 0.62 -0.06
N GLY A 22 11.54 -0.35 0.03
CA GLY A 22 12.61 -0.42 0.99
C GLY A 22 13.88 0.24 0.45
N SER A 23 14.92 -0.55 0.17
CA SER A 23 16.23 -0.02 -0.27
C SER A 23 16.24 0.52 -1.70
N ASP A 24 15.41 -0.03 -2.57
CA ASP A 24 15.32 0.32 -3.99
C ASP A 24 13.91 0.03 -4.56
N LEU A 25 13.74 0.21 -5.87
CA LEU A 25 12.45 0.06 -6.55
C LEU A 25 12.02 -1.40 -6.74
N ASP A 26 12.93 -2.36 -6.61
CA ASP A 26 12.64 -3.79 -6.72
C ASP A 26 12.34 -4.41 -5.33
N ASP A 27 12.70 -3.70 -4.25
CA ASP A 27 12.41 -4.07 -2.86
C ASP A 27 11.07 -3.51 -2.37
N ILE A 28 9.96 -4.19 -2.69
CA ILE A 28 8.62 -3.83 -2.21
C ILE A 28 8.36 -4.49 -0.86
N VAL A 29 8.35 -3.69 0.20
CA VAL A 29 8.20 -4.15 1.59
C VAL A 29 6.75 -4.14 2.08
N GLY A 30 5.82 -3.56 1.32
CA GLY A 30 4.41 -3.55 1.69
C GLY A 30 3.53 -2.71 0.78
N VAL A 31 2.27 -2.56 1.17
CA VAL A 31 1.29 -1.70 0.49
C VAL A 31 0.61 -0.81 1.53
N VAL A 32 0.54 0.49 1.26
CA VAL A 32 -0.21 1.42 2.10
C VAL A 32 -1.52 1.81 1.43
N HIS A 33 -2.62 1.77 2.18
CA HIS A 33 -3.89 2.37 1.77
C HIS A 33 -4.08 3.72 2.47
N VAL A 34 -4.50 4.78 1.76
CA VAL A 34 -4.80 6.10 2.34
C VAL A 34 -5.74 6.08 3.55
N LYS A 35 -6.62 5.08 3.67
CA LYS A 35 -7.53 4.95 4.82
C LYS A 35 -6.79 4.70 6.15
N SER A 36 -5.58 4.15 6.10
CA SER A 36 -4.73 3.94 7.30
C SER A 36 -4.44 5.26 8.02
N VAL A 37 -4.33 6.37 7.28
CA VAL A 37 -4.03 7.70 7.83
C VAL A 37 -5.15 8.21 8.74
N TYR A 38 -6.38 7.70 8.59
CA TYR A 38 -7.49 8.06 9.49
C TYR A 38 -7.39 7.43 10.88
N ARG A 39 -6.45 6.51 11.10
CA ARG A 39 -6.09 6.03 12.44
C ARG A 39 -5.30 7.07 13.22
N LEU A 40 -4.75 8.09 12.55
CA LEU A 40 -3.96 9.16 13.13
C LEU A 40 -4.78 10.44 13.31
N SER A 41 -4.55 11.14 14.41
CA SER A 41 -5.00 12.52 14.58
C SER A 41 -4.31 13.44 13.57
N ALA A 42 -4.93 14.58 13.26
CA ALA A 42 -4.37 15.51 12.26
C ALA A 42 -2.96 16.02 12.62
N GLY A 43 -2.65 16.15 13.92
CA GLY A 43 -1.33 16.58 14.39
C GLY A 43 -0.23 15.53 14.28
N GLU A 44 -0.58 14.24 14.23
CA GLU A 44 0.39 13.14 14.12
C GLU A 44 0.82 12.87 12.66
N ARG A 45 -0.09 13.11 11.70
CA ARG A 45 0.13 12.80 10.27
C ARG A 45 1.42 13.36 9.66
N PRO A 46 1.91 14.56 10.04
CA PRO A 46 3.18 15.07 9.52
C PRO A 46 4.41 14.29 10.03
N GLY A 47 4.31 13.54 11.12
CA GLY A 47 5.45 12.85 11.74
C GLY A 47 5.46 11.34 11.58
N VAL A 48 4.35 10.72 11.14
CA VAL A 48 4.25 9.26 11.03
C VAL A 48 4.76 8.78 9.66
N PRO A 49 5.75 7.87 9.63
CA PRO A 49 6.20 7.20 8.42
C PRO A 49 5.09 6.36 7.77
N VAL A 50 5.07 6.31 6.44
CA VAL A 50 4.17 5.42 5.69
C VAL A 50 4.41 3.95 6.01
N HIS A 51 5.67 3.58 6.27
CA HIS A 51 6.07 2.24 6.67
C HIS A 51 5.29 1.72 7.89
N ASP A 52 4.95 2.59 8.85
CA ASP A 52 4.23 2.19 10.07
C ASP A 52 2.71 2.02 9.84
N LEU A 53 2.23 2.38 8.64
CA LEU A 53 0.83 2.32 8.24
C LEU A 53 0.56 1.28 7.15
N MET A 54 1.60 0.61 6.65
CA MET A 54 1.47 -0.36 5.58
C MET A 54 1.00 -1.71 6.10
N ASP A 55 0.37 -2.47 5.21
CA ASP A 55 0.12 -3.90 5.40
C ASP A 55 1.10 -4.68 4.51
N ASP A 56 1.44 -5.93 4.89
CA ASP A 56 2.24 -6.83 4.06
C ASP A 56 1.64 -6.94 2.66
N VAL A 57 2.48 -7.02 1.63
CA VAL A 57 2.01 -7.18 0.25
C VAL A 57 1.68 -8.64 -0.08
N LEU A 58 0.65 -8.87 -0.90
CA LEU A 58 0.45 -10.19 -1.52
C LEU A 58 1.44 -10.30 -2.69
N ALA A 59 2.59 -10.91 -2.42
CA ALA A 59 3.62 -11.18 -3.43
C ALA A 59 3.26 -12.43 -4.24
N VAL A 60 3.24 -12.31 -5.58
CA VAL A 60 2.84 -13.41 -6.47
C VAL A 60 3.85 -13.64 -7.60
N PRO A 61 4.14 -14.91 -7.96
CA PRO A 61 5.01 -15.18 -9.10
C PRO A 61 4.37 -14.73 -10.43
N GLU A 62 5.19 -14.22 -11.35
CA GLU A 62 4.76 -13.85 -12.70
C GLU A 62 4.11 -15.02 -13.47
N THR A 63 4.54 -16.26 -13.19
CA THR A 63 4.03 -17.47 -13.84
C THR A 63 2.65 -17.91 -13.34
N ARG A 64 2.08 -17.23 -12.33
CA ARG A 64 0.80 -17.62 -11.74
C ARG A 64 -0.36 -17.27 -12.67
N SER A 65 -1.36 -18.15 -12.73
CA SER A 65 -2.58 -17.89 -13.51
C SER A 65 -3.31 -16.66 -12.97
N LEU A 66 -3.86 -15.85 -13.87
CA LEU A 66 -4.69 -14.71 -13.50
C LEU A 66 -5.94 -15.14 -12.72
N ASP A 67 -6.53 -16.29 -13.07
CA ASP A 67 -7.74 -16.78 -12.39
C ASP A 67 -7.44 -17.12 -10.92
N ASP A 68 -6.36 -17.85 -10.68
CA ASP A 68 -5.91 -18.19 -9.32
C ASP A 68 -5.55 -16.93 -8.51
N LEU A 69 -4.90 -15.94 -9.15
CA LEU A 69 -4.58 -14.67 -8.52
C LEU A 69 -5.85 -13.90 -8.11
N LEU A 70 -6.86 -13.85 -8.98
CA LEU A 70 -8.11 -13.16 -8.68
C LEU A 70 -8.85 -13.84 -7.52
N ASP A 71 -8.77 -15.15 -7.40
CA ASP A 71 -9.37 -15.89 -6.29
C ASP A 71 -8.62 -15.61 -4.97
N ASP A 72 -7.29 -15.67 -4.96
CA ASP A 72 -6.48 -15.29 -3.78
C ASP A 72 -6.78 -13.85 -3.32
N MET A 73 -6.91 -12.91 -4.27
CA MET A 73 -7.22 -11.51 -3.98
C MET A 73 -8.62 -11.34 -3.37
N ARG A 74 -9.61 -12.12 -3.85
CA ARG A 74 -10.98 -12.11 -3.29
C ARG A 74 -11.00 -12.69 -1.88
N GLU A 75 -10.35 -13.83 -1.67
CA GLU A 75 -10.30 -14.52 -0.36
C GLU A 75 -9.58 -13.68 0.69
N SER A 76 -8.46 -13.04 0.31
CA SER A 76 -7.70 -12.15 1.21
C SER A 76 -8.29 -10.75 1.34
N HIS A 77 -9.38 -10.44 0.63
CA HIS A 77 -9.97 -9.11 0.52
C HIS A 77 -8.97 -8.02 0.08
N ARG A 78 -7.98 -8.38 -0.74
CA ARG A 78 -6.94 -7.49 -1.24
C ARG A 78 -7.29 -6.99 -2.64
N GLN A 79 -6.94 -5.73 -2.89
CA GLN A 79 -7.21 -5.04 -4.18
C GLN A 79 -5.91 -4.69 -4.93
N LEU A 80 -4.76 -5.13 -4.40
CA LEU A 80 -3.45 -4.99 -5.00
C LEU A 80 -2.61 -6.22 -4.65
N ALA A 81 -1.91 -6.74 -5.64
CA ALA A 81 -0.87 -7.76 -5.53
C ALA A 81 0.34 -7.26 -6.33
N VAL A 82 1.52 -7.76 -5.99
CA VAL A 82 2.80 -7.38 -6.60
C VAL A 82 3.52 -8.63 -7.06
#